data_AF-A0A947YAL9-F1
#
_entry.id   AF-A0A947YAL9-F1
#
_cell.length_a   1.000
_cell.length_b   1.000
_cell.length_c   1.000
_cell.angle_alpha   90.00
_cell.angle_beta   90.00
_cell.angle_gamma   90.00
#
_symmetry.space_group_name_H-M   'P 1'
#
loop_
_entity.id
_entity.type
_entity.pdbx_description
1 polymer ?
#
loop_
_entity_poly.entity_id
_entity_poly.type
_entity_poly.pdbx_seq_one_letter_code
_entity_poly.pdbx_strand_id
1 'polypeptide(L)'
;MNKIHLIERVNNLRIISKERNEWASCCWVLTEDSAQKLVGGEIYLHVAQDKPSHFGGRIISYSVCLDGSGSEVGRITFNFIAGMEYKNVKTEKSGWGNEKKFVWDEEPK
;
A
#
# COMPACT_ATOMS: atom_id res chain seq x y z
N MET A 1 11.64 4.84 -7.00
CA MET A 1 11.21 3.45 -6.81
C MET A 1 9.72 3.38 -7.02
N ASN A 2 9.20 2.20 -7.38
CA ASN A 2 7.75 1.99 -7.51
C ASN A 2 7.01 2.37 -6.22
N LYS A 3 5.89 3.08 -6.35
CA LYS A 3 5.07 3.54 -5.23
C LYS A 3 3.62 3.18 -5.46
N ILE A 4 2.90 2.96 -4.37
CA ILE A 4 1.45 2.88 -4.37
C ILE A 4 0.88 3.83 -3.33
N HIS A 5 -0.06 4.67 -3.77
CA HIS A 5 -0.90 5.47 -2.90
C HIS A 5 -2.27 4.79 -2.80
N LEU A 6 -2.75 4.58 -1.58
CA LEU A 6 -4.00 3.89 -1.29
C LEU A 6 -4.87 4.74 -0.37
N ILE A 7 -6.19 4.71 -0.59
CA ILE A 7 -7.15 5.34 0.30
C ILE A 7 -7.53 4.33 1.39
N GLU A 8 -7.04 4.57 2.59
CA GLU A 8 -7.29 3.77 3.78
C GLU A 8 -8.27 4.56 4.68
N ARG A 9 -9.53 4.13 4.71
CA ARG A 9 -10.62 4.87 5.39
C ARG A 9 -10.97 4.34 6.77
N VAL A 10 -10.55 3.12 7.10
CA VAL A 10 -11.10 2.33 8.22
C VAL A 10 -10.06 2.04 9.30
N ASN A 11 -8.82 2.52 9.14
CA ASN A 11 -7.67 2.26 9.98
C ASN A 11 -7.41 0.77 10.24
N ASN A 12 -7.60 -0.06 9.20
CA ASN A 12 -7.50 -1.52 9.28
C ASN A 12 -6.04 -2.03 9.15
N LEU A 13 -5.13 -1.38 9.84
CA LEU A 13 -3.72 -1.75 9.89
C LEU A 13 -3.43 -2.74 11.01
N ARG A 14 -2.73 -3.81 10.69
CA ARG A 14 -2.35 -4.83 11.68
C ARG A 14 -0.87 -4.77 11.97
N ILE A 15 -0.52 -4.73 13.25
CA ILE A 15 0.88 -4.82 13.70
C ILE A 15 1.35 -6.27 13.51
N ILE A 16 2.45 -6.45 12.78
CA ILE A 16 3.15 -7.75 12.67
C ILE A 16 4.24 -7.82 13.74
N SER A 17 5.05 -6.76 13.85
CA SER A 17 6.10 -6.65 14.87
C SER A 17 6.31 -5.20 15.26
N LYS A 18 6.15 -4.88 16.56
CA LYS A 18 6.41 -3.54 17.08
C LYS A 18 7.90 -3.18 17.04
N GLU A 19 8.76 -4.15 17.35
CA GLU A 19 10.22 -3.93 17.42
C GLU A 19 10.84 -3.62 16.06
N ARG A 20 10.34 -4.27 15.00
CA ARG A 20 10.79 -4.05 13.62
C ARG A 20 9.98 -2.99 12.88
N ASN A 21 9.01 -2.38 13.57
CA ASN A 21 8.02 -1.48 13.00
C ASN A 21 7.35 -2.06 11.73
N GLU A 22 7.01 -3.35 11.77
CA GLU A 22 6.41 -4.08 10.67
C GLU A 22 4.89 -4.12 10.80
N TRP A 23 4.23 -3.80 9.70
CA TRP A 23 2.78 -3.67 9.61
C TRP A 23 2.26 -4.40 8.38
N ALA A 24 1.02 -4.89 8.49
CA ALA A 24 0.23 -5.36 7.38
C ALA A 24 -0.84 -4.31 7.03
N SER A 25 -1.02 -4.06 5.75
CA SER A 25 -2.13 -3.27 5.23
C SER A 25 -3.45 -4.04 5.28
N CYS A 26 -4.53 -3.41 4.82
CA CYS A 26 -5.79 -4.07 4.48
C CYS A 26 -5.64 -5.00 3.26
N CYS A 27 -6.70 -5.75 2.91
CA CYS A 27 -6.83 -6.50 1.66
C CYS A 27 -7.31 -5.56 0.51
N TRP A 28 -6.45 -5.33 -0.49
CA TRP A 28 -6.67 -4.44 -1.63
C TRP A 28 -7.01 -5.18 -2.92
N VAL A 29 -7.89 -4.60 -3.74
CA VAL A 29 -8.18 -5.12 -5.09
C VAL A 29 -7.07 -4.69 -6.05
N LEU A 30 -6.06 -5.56 -6.19
CA LEU A 30 -4.86 -5.42 -7.00
C LEU A 30 -4.53 -6.76 -7.66
N THR A 31 -3.84 -6.74 -8.80
CA THR A 31 -3.28 -7.96 -9.39
C THR A 31 -2.00 -8.35 -8.65
N GLU A 32 -1.71 -9.65 -8.62
CA GLU A 32 -0.47 -10.18 -8.05
C GLU A 32 0.78 -9.63 -8.79
N ASP A 33 0.75 -9.49 -10.12
CA ASP A 33 1.83 -8.86 -10.90
C ASP A 33 2.15 -7.42 -10.43
N SER A 34 1.11 -6.62 -10.16
CA SER A 34 1.31 -5.25 -9.63
C SER A 34 1.90 -5.29 -8.22
N ALA A 35 1.42 -6.22 -7.38
CA ALA A 35 1.91 -6.39 -6.01
C ALA A 35 3.38 -6.81 -5.99
N GLN A 36 3.77 -7.73 -6.87
CA GLN A 36 5.14 -8.20 -7.03
C GLN A 36 6.08 -7.06 -7.41
N LYS A 37 5.69 -6.20 -8.35
CA LYS A 37 6.48 -5.03 -8.78
C LYS A 37 6.63 -3.97 -7.68
N LEU A 38 5.75 -3.97 -6.68
CA LEU A 38 5.78 -3.04 -5.56
C LEU A 38 6.66 -3.53 -4.40
N VAL A 39 7.07 -4.80 -4.37
CA VAL A 39 8.01 -5.30 -3.35
C VAL A 39 9.34 -4.56 -3.47
N GLY A 40 9.83 -4.02 -2.35
CA GLY A 40 10.98 -3.12 -2.31
C GLY A 40 10.64 -1.65 -2.58
N GLY A 41 9.43 -1.37 -3.08
CA GLY A 41 8.88 -0.03 -3.27
C GLY A 41 8.25 0.56 -2.01
N GLU A 42 7.38 1.55 -2.20
CA GLU A 42 6.82 2.37 -1.13
C GLU A 42 5.28 2.31 -1.13
N ILE A 43 4.69 2.24 0.07
CA ILE A 43 3.24 2.34 0.29
C ILE A 43 2.92 3.62 1.06
N TYR A 44 1.95 4.38 0.57
CA TYR A 44 1.42 5.58 1.20
C TYR A 44 -0.08 5.44 1.40
N LEU A 45 -0.54 5.62 2.64
CA LEU A 45 -1.93 5.47 3.03
C LEU A 45 -2.52 6.85 3.31
N HIS A 46 -3.63 7.14 2.65
CA HIS A 46 -4.31 8.43 2.67
C HIS A 46 -5.74 8.26 3.16
N VAL A 47 -6.27 9.24 3.88
CA VAL A 47 -7.70 9.26 4.21
C VAL A 47 -8.58 9.62 3.00
N ALA A 48 -8.04 10.38 2.05
CA ALA A 48 -8.68 10.74 0.77
C ALA A 48 -7.64 11.14 -0.29
N GLN A 49 -8.03 11.13 -1.57
CA GLN A 49 -7.13 11.39 -2.71
C GLN A 49 -6.42 12.75 -2.67
N ASP A 50 -7.05 13.76 -2.06
CA ASP A 50 -6.54 15.13 -1.94
C ASP A 50 -5.79 15.40 -0.62
N LYS A 51 -5.69 14.40 0.26
CA LYS A 51 -5.05 14.52 1.56
C LYS A 51 -3.65 13.94 1.56
N PRO A 52 -2.74 14.48 2.38
CA PRO A 52 -1.44 13.86 2.56
C PRO A 52 -1.59 12.48 3.23
N SER A 53 -0.57 11.64 3.09
CA SER A 53 -0.55 10.33 3.74
C SER A 53 -0.53 10.46 5.27
N HIS A 54 -1.34 9.67 5.96
CA HIS A 54 -1.31 9.56 7.42
C HIS A 54 -0.37 8.46 7.90
N PHE A 55 -0.07 7.49 7.04
CA PHE A 55 0.78 6.35 7.33
C PHE A 55 1.42 5.80 6.06
N GLY A 56 2.43 4.95 6.19
CA GLY A 56 3.11 4.34 5.06
C GLY A 56 4.42 3.68 5.45
N GLY A 57 5.12 3.15 4.46
CA GLY A 57 6.35 2.40 4.68
C GLY A 57 6.98 1.85 3.41
N ARG A 58 8.09 1.13 3.60
CA ARG A 58 8.72 0.34 2.55
C ARG A 58 8.12 -1.06 2.51
N ILE A 59 7.62 -1.47 1.34
CA ILE A 59 6.99 -2.78 1.15
C ILE A 59 8.07 -3.87 1.20
N ILE A 60 7.91 -4.84 2.08
CA ILE A 60 8.83 -5.98 2.26
C ILE A 60 8.32 -7.25 1.60
N SER A 61 6.99 -7.45 1.56
CA SER A 61 6.34 -8.59 0.92
C SER A 61 4.86 -8.33 0.74
N TYR A 62 4.16 -9.23 0.05
CA TYR A 62 2.71 -9.25 0.00
C TYR A 62 2.18 -10.66 0.28
N SER A 63 0.89 -10.76 0.52
CA SER A 63 0.17 -12.02 0.64
C SER A 63 -1.18 -11.91 -0.05
N VAL A 64 -1.61 -12.98 -0.70
CA VAL A 64 -2.96 -13.10 -1.25
C VAL A 64 -3.89 -13.55 -0.12
N CYS A 65 -4.99 -12.83 0.09
CA CYS A 65 -6.04 -13.21 1.03
C CYS A 65 -6.74 -14.46 0.46
N LEU A 66 -6.32 -15.67 0.87
CA LEU A 66 -6.86 -16.96 0.40
C LEU A 66 -7.94 -17.51 1.33
N ASP A 67 -7.87 -17.16 2.62
CA ASP A 67 -8.79 -17.65 3.64
C ASP A 67 -9.95 -16.67 3.80
N GLY A 68 -11.16 -17.06 3.39
CA GLY A 68 -12.38 -16.30 3.63
C GLY A 68 -13.59 -16.82 2.87
N SER A 69 -14.78 -16.66 3.45
CA SER A 69 -16.06 -16.76 2.75
C SER A 69 -16.55 -15.34 2.44
N GLY A 70 -16.11 -14.74 1.32
CA GLY A 70 -16.54 -13.38 0.98
C GLY A 70 -15.75 -12.67 -0.11
N SER A 71 -16.01 -11.36 -0.21
CA SER A 71 -15.48 -10.47 -1.26
C SER A 71 -14.00 -10.09 -1.11
N GLU A 72 -13.31 -10.65 -0.12
CA GLU A 72 -11.90 -10.41 0.18
C GLU A 72 -10.96 -11.47 -0.41
N VAL A 73 -11.49 -12.61 -0.83
CA VAL A 73 -10.69 -13.69 -1.46
C VAL A 73 -10.02 -13.17 -2.73
N GLY A 74 -8.71 -13.42 -2.87
CA GLY A 74 -7.89 -12.99 -4.01
C GLY A 74 -7.37 -11.56 -3.93
N ARG A 75 -7.68 -10.82 -2.87
CA ARG A 75 -7.12 -9.48 -2.62
C ARG A 75 -5.70 -9.54 -2.07
N ILE A 76 -4.98 -8.43 -2.19
CA ILE A 76 -3.57 -8.32 -1.78
C ILE A 76 -3.45 -7.59 -0.46
N THR A 77 -2.73 -8.18 0.49
CA THR A 77 -2.23 -7.49 1.68
C THR A 77 -0.75 -7.21 1.53
N PHE A 78 -0.30 -5.98 1.79
CA PHE A 78 1.12 -5.64 1.83
C PHE A 78 1.66 -5.71 3.25
N ASN A 79 2.81 -6.33 3.42
CA ASN A 79 3.62 -6.21 4.62
C ASN A 79 4.69 -5.16 4.36
N PHE A 80 4.89 -4.23 5.30
CA PHE A 80 5.81 -3.12 5.13
C PHE A 80 6.44 -2.69 6.45
N ILE A 81 7.63 -2.09 6.36
CA ILE A 81 8.29 -1.44 7.48
C ILE A 81 7.84 0.02 7.48
N ALA A 82 7.12 0.42 8.52
CA ALA A 82 6.61 1.78 8.64
C ALA A 82 7.74 2.76 8.99
N GLY A 83 7.57 4.01 8.56
CA GLY A 83 8.55 5.08 8.79
C GLY A 83 7.88 6.46 8.84
N MET A 84 8.53 7.42 9.50
CA MET A 84 8.01 8.78 9.63
C MET A 84 8.12 9.58 8.33
N GLU A 85 9.08 9.24 7.48
CA GLU A 85 9.30 9.77 6.14
C GLU A 85 8.14 9.49 5.17
N TYR A 86 7.29 8.51 5.49
CA TYR A 86 6.11 8.15 4.70
C TYR A 86 4.83 8.87 5.16
N LYS A 87 4.91 9.70 6.21
CA LYS A 87 3.80 10.54 6.67
C LYS A 87 3.85 11.92 6.03
N ASN A 88 2.69 12.54 5.92
CA ASN A 88 2.49 13.87 5.35
C ASN A 88 2.90 14.01 3.87
N VAL A 89 3.01 12.90 3.14
CA VAL A 89 3.39 12.92 1.71
C VAL A 89 2.16 13.18 0.85
N LYS A 90 2.22 14.21 0.01
CA LYS A 90 1.19 14.52 -0.97
C LYS A 90 1.52 13.87 -2.31
N THR A 91 0.47 13.56 -3.08
CA THR A 91 0.60 13.08 -4.46
C THR A 91 -0.28 13.92 -5.37
N GLU A 92 0.06 13.96 -6.66
CA GLU A 92 -0.73 14.65 -7.68
C GLU A 92 -2.16 14.10 -7.75
N LYS A 93 -3.12 14.97 -8.10
CA LYS A 93 -4.53 14.57 -8.27
C LYS A 93 -4.75 13.63 -9.45
N SER A 94 -3.89 13.67 -10.46
CA SER A 94 -3.95 12.78 -11.62
C SER A 94 -3.44 11.37 -11.26
N GLY A 95 -3.94 10.35 -11.98
CA GLY A 95 -3.51 8.95 -11.85
C GLY A 95 -4.21 8.13 -10.77
N TRP A 96 -5.17 8.70 -10.05
CA TRP A 96 -6.04 7.93 -9.16
C TRP A 96 -7.09 7.13 -9.95
N GLY A 97 -7.18 5.83 -9.66
CA GLY A 97 -8.26 4.94 -10.08
C GLY A 97 -8.98 4.39 -8.87
N ASN A 98 -10.15 4.94 -8.56
CA ASN A 98 -10.88 4.67 -7.31
C ASN A 98 -10.00 4.91 -6.08
N GLU A 99 -9.71 3.87 -5.30
CA GLU A 99 -9.00 3.95 -4.03
C GLU A 99 -7.48 3.78 -4.16
N LYS A 100 -6.93 3.75 -5.37
CA LYS A 100 -5.52 3.46 -5.60
C LYS A 100 -4.90 4.31 -6.69
N LYS A 101 -3.61 4.57 -6.56
CA LYS A 101 -2.75 5.19 -7.57
C LYS A 101 -1.40 4.50 -7.55
N PHE A 102 -0.94 4.07 -8.72
CA PHE A 102 0.41 3.55 -8.88
C PHE A 102 1.31 4.65 -9.45
N VAL A 103 2.55 4.67 -8.96
CA VAL A 103 3.63 5.49 -9.53
C VAL A 103 4.76 4.52 -9.84
N TRP A 104 4.88 4.16 -11.11
CA TRP A 104 5.95 3.29 -11.58
C TRP A 104 7.16 4.16 -11.88
N ASP A 105 8.33 3.75 -11.40
CA ASP A 105 9.56 4.28 -11.98
C ASP A 105 9.64 3.71 -13.39
N GLU A 106 9.75 4.57 -14.40
CA GLU A 106 10.16 4.10 -15.72
C GLU A 106 11.60 3.60 -15.59
N GLU A 107 11.86 2.32 -15.90
CA GLU A 107 13.23 1.90 -16.17
C GLU A 107 13.76 2.77 -17.32
N PRO A 108 14.97 3.37 -17.21
CA PRO A 108 15.59 4.00 -18.36
C PRO A 108 15.69 2.94 -19.47
N LYS A 109 15.09 3.26 -20.63
CA LYS A 109 15.17 2.44 -21.84
C LYS A 109 16.61 2.17 -22.27
#